data_AF-A0A1M7IGT5-F1
#
_entry.id   AF-A0A1M7IGT5-F1
#
_cell.length_a   1.000
_cell.length_b   1.000
_cell.length_c   1.000
_cell.angle_alpha   90.00
_cell.angle_beta   90.00
_cell.angle_gamma   90.00
#
_symmetry.space_group_name_H-M   'P 1'
#
loop_
_entity.id
_entity.type
_entity.pdbx_description
1 polymer ?
#
loop_
_entity_poly.entity_id
_entity_poly.type
_entity_poly.pdbx_seq_one_letter_code
_entity_poly.pdbx_strand_id
1 'polypeptide(L)'
;MRQPIWSSFEVALLIDAYWRIENGQITKKQAVYDISSMFRQYAVNQGIDIDDTYRNENGISMRFEELRYLFTGGKTGIKNTSKLFRIMINYYQHNQEKYQRILGTAKTMFDDSFQRNNGTDNHADTSIDNHAEESQTVKDCSDDILNSIRALLDKRFSYGFKIDSMRDLIRFRKFAEEEDIGSIPEKDDELRLLILSAGTFINDKLFAENKDLSVELQKIVQDIFNDGNAVVYYEALLEHHSEWMNKQHILSEEMLKELLQKQFPECYHAKRFMINGKKQTEKECVSSELKRIWGDSVTRTVDSLGENLPYIPTENIWRAISGSLNFTRVSEGLYFLNDKLIMTEEECSAIIEYVDKAYEEEGFASLGDLPIDSVEETNYEIPLSTIQSAIYGRLLSSKYNLNGRILTKENSELNSIVLLKQYLAKKESCTFDELSEKNIELTGVPNRKNVFQALYESMVRIDVDQFVAPGYVEFPIEEIDRVLSGLITDHFCAIKEITSFALFPMCGQSWNHYLLESYCYLYSKRYSLCLINFNDKNAGIISEKDFGKSYIEMLAIAAAKTDLELTPETIGAYLFQNGYAAKSKFGQLDEVAAMAKTLRKDL
;
A
#
# COMPACT_ATOMS: atom_id res chain seq x y z
N MET A 1 33.86 11.13 -7.55
CA MET A 1 32.81 10.73 -8.52
C MET A 1 31.42 10.78 -7.90
N ARG A 2 30.34 10.55 -8.66
CA ARG A 2 29.02 10.23 -8.10
C ARG A 2 29.03 8.75 -7.70
N GLN A 3 28.62 8.42 -6.47
CA GLN A 3 28.55 7.03 -6.01
C GLN A 3 27.66 6.20 -6.96
N PRO A 4 28.14 5.07 -7.50
CA PRO A 4 27.34 4.27 -8.42
C PRO A 4 26.11 3.68 -7.73
N ILE A 5 25.06 3.49 -8.51
CA ILE A 5 23.79 2.92 -8.05
C ILE A 5 24.05 1.51 -7.50
N TRP A 6 23.34 1.14 -6.44
CA TRP A 6 23.42 -0.20 -5.86
C TRP A 6 22.72 -1.21 -6.77
N SER A 7 23.34 -2.37 -7.00
CA SER A 7 22.75 -3.48 -7.74
C SER A 7 22.00 -4.46 -6.82
N SER A 8 21.06 -5.22 -7.38
CA SER A 8 20.36 -6.29 -6.65
C SER A 8 21.32 -7.36 -6.13
N PHE A 9 22.42 -7.64 -6.83
CA PHE A 9 23.46 -8.58 -6.40
C PHE A 9 24.23 -8.07 -5.18
N GLU A 10 24.67 -6.80 -5.16
CA GLU A 10 25.31 -6.20 -3.99
C GLU A 10 24.37 -6.20 -2.77
N VAL A 11 23.09 -5.88 -2.96
CA VAL A 11 22.11 -5.84 -1.88
C VAL A 11 21.77 -7.26 -1.37
N ALA A 12 21.75 -8.27 -2.24
CA ALA A 12 21.63 -9.67 -1.80
C ALA A 12 22.80 -10.10 -0.89
N LEU A 13 24.03 -9.74 -1.25
CA LEU A 13 25.23 -10.04 -0.44
C LEU A 13 25.23 -9.27 0.89
N LEU A 14 24.74 -8.02 0.92
CA LEU A 14 24.52 -7.28 2.15
C LEU A 14 23.46 -7.94 3.06
N ILE A 15 22.37 -8.47 2.52
CA ILE A 15 21.32 -9.18 3.30
C ILE A 15 21.86 -10.51 3.85
N ASP A 16 22.58 -11.30 3.04
CA ASP A 16 23.26 -12.53 3.49
C ASP A 16 24.21 -12.24 4.66
N ALA A 17 25.09 -11.24 4.52
CA ALA A 17 26.02 -10.85 5.56
C ALA A 17 25.34 -10.25 6.80
N TYR A 18 24.25 -9.49 6.64
CA TYR A 18 23.47 -8.96 7.76
C TYR A 18 22.99 -10.10 8.66
N TRP A 19 22.39 -11.14 8.08
CA TRP A 19 21.94 -12.29 8.86
C TRP A 19 23.11 -13.13 9.42
N ARG A 20 24.26 -13.19 8.75
CA ARG A 20 25.47 -13.80 9.31
C ARG A 20 26.02 -13.03 10.54
N ILE A 21 25.83 -11.71 10.60
CA ILE A 21 26.15 -10.89 11.79
C ILE A 21 25.14 -11.16 12.91
N GLU A 22 23.84 -11.06 12.64
CA GLU A 22 22.78 -11.26 13.66
C GLU A 22 22.79 -12.70 14.22
N ASN A 23 23.15 -13.69 13.41
CA ASN A 23 23.35 -15.09 13.84
C ASN A 23 24.71 -15.35 14.53
N GLY A 24 25.54 -14.32 14.75
CA GLY A 24 26.82 -14.43 15.45
C GLY A 24 27.92 -15.18 14.70
N GLN A 25 27.77 -15.42 13.39
CA GLN A 25 28.70 -16.20 12.57
C GLN A 25 29.93 -15.40 12.14
N ILE A 26 29.79 -14.08 11.97
CA ILE A 26 30.86 -13.12 11.68
C ILE A 26 30.64 -11.83 12.48
N THR A 27 31.71 -11.09 12.78
CA THR A 27 31.57 -9.77 13.42
C THR A 27 31.15 -8.71 12.40
N LYS A 28 30.43 -7.66 12.82
CA LYS A 28 30.11 -6.52 11.95
C LYS A 28 31.35 -5.90 11.30
N LYS A 29 32.47 -5.80 12.04
CA LYS A 29 33.73 -5.28 11.51
C LYS A 29 34.28 -6.15 10.37
N GLN A 30 34.28 -7.47 10.54
CA GLN A 30 34.73 -8.41 9.51
C GLN A 30 33.84 -8.32 8.26
N ALA A 31 32.51 -8.37 8.44
CA ALA A 31 31.55 -8.28 7.34
C ALA A 31 31.66 -6.98 6.53
N VAL A 32 31.92 -5.85 7.20
CA VAL A 32 32.13 -4.54 6.55
C VAL A 32 33.40 -4.55 5.69
N TYR A 33 34.51 -5.08 6.22
CA TYR A 33 35.78 -5.20 5.51
C TYR A 33 35.69 -6.14 4.30
N ASP A 34 35.16 -7.34 4.49
CA ASP A 34 35.03 -8.36 3.44
C ASP A 34 34.22 -7.83 2.25
N ILE A 35 33.08 -7.20 2.51
CA ILE A 35 32.19 -6.67 1.47
C ILE A 35 32.78 -5.44 0.78
N SER A 36 33.37 -4.51 1.53
CA SER A 36 34.06 -3.34 0.97
C SER A 36 35.16 -3.77 0.01
N SER A 37 35.96 -4.76 0.42
CA SER A 37 37.07 -5.31 -0.38
C SER A 37 36.55 -6.02 -1.63
N MET A 38 35.56 -6.90 -1.48
CA MET A 38 34.94 -7.66 -2.57
C MET A 38 34.30 -6.75 -3.63
N PHE A 39 33.55 -5.71 -3.24
CA PHE A 39 32.91 -4.79 -4.18
C PHE A 39 33.91 -3.86 -4.88
N ARG A 40 34.95 -3.38 -4.17
CA ARG A 40 36.02 -2.58 -4.78
C ARG A 40 36.86 -3.42 -5.75
N GLN A 41 37.21 -4.65 -5.39
CA GLN A 41 37.96 -5.56 -6.27
C GLN A 41 37.17 -5.94 -7.52
N TYR A 42 35.87 -6.24 -7.37
CA TYR A 42 35.00 -6.51 -8.52
C TYR A 42 34.94 -5.30 -9.46
N ALA A 43 34.82 -4.07 -8.95
CA ALA A 43 34.79 -2.86 -9.76
C ALA A 43 36.09 -2.67 -10.57
N VAL A 44 37.26 -2.83 -9.93
CA VAL A 44 38.56 -2.80 -10.61
C VAL A 44 38.64 -3.88 -11.69
N ASN A 45 38.16 -5.09 -11.42
CA ASN A 45 38.16 -6.19 -12.38
C ASN A 45 37.20 -5.95 -13.58
N GLN A 46 36.23 -5.06 -13.45
CA GLN A 46 35.35 -4.60 -14.54
C GLN A 46 35.90 -3.34 -15.27
N GLY A 47 37.11 -2.88 -14.94
CA GLY A 47 37.69 -1.66 -15.52
C GLY A 47 37.03 -0.35 -15.06
N ILE A 48 36.32 -0.38 -13.92
CA ILE A 48 35.70 0.81 -13.34
C ILE A 48 36.76 1.58 -12.53
N ASP A 49 36.97 2.85 -12.87
CA ASP A 49 37.79 3.76 -12.08
C ASP A 49 37.07 4.11 -10.76
N ILE A 50 37.74 3.88 -9.62
CA ILE A 50 37.15 3.97 -8.27
C ILE A 50 37.92 4.94 -7.37
N ASP A 51 37.20 5.87 -6.74
CA ASP A 51 37.75 6.73 -5.68
C ASP A 51 37.68 6.09 -4.28
N ASP A 52 38.29 6.74 -3.29
CA ASP A 52 38.27 6.31 -1.88
C ASP A 52 36.87 6.31 -1.23
N THR A 53 35.86 6.86 -1.93
CA THR A 53 34.47 6.83 -1.47
C THR A 53 33.72 5.59 -1.97
N TYR A 54 34.06 5.06 -3.16
CA TYR A 54 33.38 3.92 -3.78
C TYR A 54 33.30 2.73 -2.81
N ARG A 55 32.08 2.37 -2.38
CA ARG A 55 31.77 1.18 -1.55
C ARG A 55 32.70 0.96 -0.34
N ASN A 56 33.25 2.04 0.21
CA ASN A 56 34.18 1.96 1.35
C ASN A 56 33.48 1.48 2.63
N GLU A 57 34.28 1.10 3.64
CA GLU A 57 33.77 0.54 4.91
C GLU A 57 32.69 1.39 5.58
N ASN A 58 32.82 2.72 5.53
CA ASN A 58 31.80 3.64 6.07
C ASN A 58 30.48 3.55 5.28
N GLY A 59 30.56 3.48 3.96
CA GLY A 59 29.42 3.24 3.08
C GLY A 59 28.73 1.90 3.35
N ILE A 60 29.50 0.82 3.50
CA ILE A 60 28.97 -0.52 3.83
C ILE A 60 28.32 -0.53 5.23
N SER A 61 28.99 0.04 6.23
CA SER A 61 28.48 0.13 7.61
C SER A 61 27.16 0.90 7.70
N MET A 62 26.98 1.95 6.88
CA MET A 62 25.70 2.67 6.75
C MET A 62 24.60 1.77 6.17
N ARG A 63 24.88 0.97 5.12
CA ARG A 63 23.88 0.04 4.56
C ARG A 63 23.44 -1.03 5.56
N PHE A 64 24.31 -1.48 6.46
CA PHE A 64 23.91 -2.39 7.53
C PHE A 64 22.93 -1.75 8.53
N GLU A 65 23.09 -0.48 8.89
CA GLU A 65 22.11 0.21 9.74
C GLU A 65 20.79 0.53 9.01
N GLU A 66 20.81 0.66 7.69
CA GLU A 66 19.59 0.73 6.85
C GLU A 66 18.85 -0.61 6.80
N LEU A 67 19.58 -1.73 6.62
CA LEU A 67 18.99 -3.08 6.68
C LEU A 67 18.40 -3.37 8.06
N ARG A 68 19.10 -3.01 9.15
CA ARG A 68 18.61 -3.13 10.52
C ARG A 68 17.31 -2.35 10.74
N TYR A 69 17.20 -1.15 10.18
CA TYR A 69 15.97 -0.35 10.23
C TYR A 69 14.80 -1.06 9.54
N LEU A 70 15.04 -1.66 8.37
CA LEU A 70 14.00 -2.38 7.63
C LEU A 70 13.59 -3.68 8.32
N PHE A 71 14.54 -4.52 8.74
CA PHE A 71 14.24 -5.80 9.38
C PHE A 71 13.60 -5.68 10.77
N THR A 72 13.88 -4.59 11.51
CA THR A 72 13.25 -4.35 12.82
C THR A 72 11.89 -3.63 12.74
N GLY A 73 11.36 -3.39 11.54
CA GLY A 73 10.11 -2.63 11.35
C GLY A 73 10.24 -1.15 11.77
N GLY A 74 11.44 -0.60 11.67
CA GLY A 74 11.75 0.79 12.01
C GLY A 74 12.09 1.07 13.48
N LYS A 75 12.31 0.02 14.30
CA LYS A 75 12.61 0.17 15.74
C LYS A 75 14.05 0.59 16.03
N THR A 76 15.04 0.11 15.28
CA THR A 76 16.46 0.49 15.44
C THR A 76 17.18 0.56 14.09
N GLY A 77 18.08 1.53 13.90
CA GLY A 77 18.84 1.73 12.65
C GLY A 77 18.58 3.10 12.00
N ILE A 78 19.00 3.26 10.73
CA ILE A 78 18.92 4.53 9.98
C ILE A 78 17.75 4.51 8.98
N LYS A 79 16.88 5.53 9.04
CA LYS A 79 15.62 5.62 8.27
C LYS A 79 15.78 5.86 6.75
N ASN A 80 16.99 6.13 6.26
CA ASN A 80 17.26 6.51 4.86
C ASN A 80 17.41 5.28 3.96
N THR A 81 16.32 4.80 3.34
CA THR A 81 16.29 3.47 2.68
C THR A 81 15.76 3.56 1.26
N SER A 82 16.56 3.15 0.27
CA SER A 82 16.19 3.18 -1.15
C SER A 82 15.13 2.12 -1.50
N LYS A 83 14.42 2.33 -2.62
CA LYS A 83 13.39 1.39 -3.12
C LYS A 83 13.97 -0.03 -3.32
N LEU A 84 15.18 -0.14 -3.86
CA LEU A 84 15.85 -1.43 -4.09
C LEU A 84 16.03 -2.26 -2.81
N PHE A 85 16.44 -1.64 -1.69
CA PHE A 85 16.61 -2.35 -0.42
C PHE A 85 15.28 -2.93 0.09
N ARG A 86 14.17 -2.21 -0.14
CA ARG A 86 12.81 -2.67 0.21
C ARG A 86 12.36 -3.84 -0.68
N ILE A 87 12.62 -3.75 -1.99
CA ILE A 87 12.33 -4.83 -2.95
C ILE A 87 13.12 -6.10 -2.60
N MET A 88 14.42 -5.98 -2.31
CA MET A 88 15.27 -7.13 -1.98
C MET A 88 14.89 -7.77 -0.63
N ILE A 89 14.47 -6.99 0.36
CA ILE A 89 13.91 -7.54 1.61
C ILE A 89 12.54 -8.18 1.38
N ASN A 90 11.68 -7.62 0.53
CA ASN A 90 10.41 -8.25 0.17
C ASN A 90 10.65 -9.62 -0.51
N TYR A 91 11.62 -9.73 -1.42
CA TYR A 91 12.03 -11.03 -1.97
C TYR A 91 12.56 -11.97 -0.88
N TYR A 92 13.41 -11.50 0.05
CA TYR A 92 13.88 -12.32 1.17
C TYR A 92 12.73 -12.80 2.10
N GLN A 93 11.68 -12.00 2.30
CA GLN A 93 10.58 -12.32 3.22
C GLN A 93 9.44 -13.13 2.57
N HIS A 94 9.19 -12.94 1.28
CA HIS A 94 7.98 -13.45 0.61
C HIS A 94 8.25 -14.21 -0.70
N ASN A 95 9.47 -14.17 -1.25
CA ASN A 95 9.84 -14.89 -2.47
C ASN A 95 11.27 -15.46 -2.36
N GLN A 96 11.41 -16.43 -1.45
CA GLN A 96 12.69 -17.05 -1.09
C GLN A 96 13.41 -17.62 -2.32
N GLU A 97 12.69 -18.19 -3.29
CA GLU A 97 13.28 -18.75 -4.51
C GLU A 97 13.95 -17.65 -5.37
N LYS A 98 13.26 -16.52 -5.61
CA LYS A 98 13.81 -15.38 -6.36
C LYS A 98 15.00 -14.76 -5.63
N TYR A 99 14.92 -14.62 -4.31
CA TYR A 99 16.05 -14.15 -3.50
C TYR A 99 17.28 -15.08 -3.60
N GLN A 100 17.09 -16.39 -3.41
CA GLN A 100 18.19 -17.36 -3.47
C GLN A 100 18.81 -17.46 -4.88
N ARG A 101 18.01 -17.28 -5.94
CA ARG A 101 18.52 -17.20 -7.31
C ARG A 101 19.45 -15.99 -7.49
N ILE A 102 19.02 -14.80 -7.06
CA ILE A 102 19.84 -13.57 -7.13
C ILE A 102 21.11 -13.73 -6.27
N LEU A 103 20.99 -14.27 -5.05
CA LEU A 103 22.12 -14.48 -4.15
C LEU A 103 23.13 -15.51 -4.70
N GLY A 104 22.65 -16.60 -5.32
CA GLY A 104 23.50 -17.60 -5.97
C GLY A 104 24.31 -16.99 -7.11
N THR A 105 23.65 -16.25 -8.02
CA THR A 105 24.32 -15.51 -9.09
C THR A 105 25.31 -14.48 -8.53
N ALA A 106 24.96 -13.75 -7.48
CA ALA A 106 25.86 -12.80 -6.83
C ALA A 106 27.12 -13.49 -6.27
N LYS A 107 26.97 -14.61 -5.54
CA LYS A 107 28.11 -15.36 -5.02
C LYS A 107 29.05 -15.80 -6.15
N THR A 108 28.53 -16.38 -7.24
CA THR A 108 29.37 -16.72 -8.42
C THR A 108 30.07 -15.49 -9.02
N MET A 109 29.37 -14.36 -9.23
CA MET A 109 29.95 -13.15 -9.82
C MET A 109 31.08 -12.54 -8.98
N PHE A 110 30.92 -12.54 -7.66
CA PHE A 110 31.86 -11.88 -6.75
C PHE A 110 32.96 -12.82 -6.22
N ASP A 111 32.68 -14.10 -5.95
CA ASP A 111 33.69 -15.09 -5.50
C ASP A 111 34.74 -15.35 -6.59
N ASP A 112 34.33 -15.48 -7.85
CA ASP A 112 35.24 -15.63 -9.02
C ASP A 112 36.19 -14.43 -9.18
N SER A 113 35.80 -13.26 -8.65
CA SER A 113 36.59 -12.03 -8.70
C SER A 113 37.55 -11.90 -7.50
N PHE A 114 37.16 -12.45 -6.34
CA PHE A 114 37.92 -12.43 -5.10
C PHE A 114 39.06 -13.46 -5.08
N GLN A 115 38.87 -14.62 -5.74
CA GLN A 115 39.90 -15.66 -5.85
C GLN A 115 41.06 -15.29 -6.81
N ARG A 116 40.84 -14.42 -7.81
CA ARG A 116 41.82 -14.14 -8.88
C ARG A 116 43.00 -13.24 -8.45
N ASN A 117 42.82 -12.36 -7.46
CA ASN A 117 43.81 -11.35 -7.09
C ASN A 117 44.50 -11.55 -5.73
N ASN A 118 44.37 -12.72 -5.09
CA ASN A 118 45.25 -13.13 -3.99
C ASN A 118 46.67 -13.54 -4.48
N GLY A 119 47.12 -12.97 -5.60
CA GLY A 119 48.44 -13.17 -6.18
C GLY A 119 48.87 -12.00 -7.06
N THR A 120 50.08 -11.50 -6.78
CA THR A 120 50.91 -10.53 -7.55
C THR A 120 50.65 -9.02 -7.38
N ASP A 121 51.62 -8.38 -6.71
CA ASP A 121 51.88 -6.93 -6.70
C ASP A 121 52.69 -6.46 -7.93
N ASN A 122 52.62 -5.17 -8.30
CA ASN A 122 53.76 -4.20 -8.39
C ASN A 122 53.49 -2.96 -9.29
N HIS A 123 53.90 -1.76 -8.80
CA HIS A 123 54.61 -0.61 -9.43
C HIS A 123 54.35 -0.15 -10.91
N ALA A 124 54.49 1.13 -11.33
CA ALA A 124 54.79 2.46 -10.73
C ALA A 124 54.60 3.62 -11.77
N ASP A 125 54.70 4.91 -11.34
CA ASP A 125 55.21 6.17 -12.00
C ASP A 125 55.23 6.38 -13.56
N THR A 126 55.21 7.56 -14.22
CA THR A 126 55.60 8.98 -13.90
C THR A 126 55.04 10.02 -14.95
N SER A 127 55.40 11.32 -14.83
CA SER A 127 55.03 12.54 -15.63
C SER A 127 55.80 12.77 -16.99
N ILE A 128 55.75 13.86 -17.80
CA ILE A 128 55.36 15.31 -17.65
C ILE A 128 55.18 16.10 -19.02
N ASP A 129 54.61 17.33 -18.99
CA ASP A 129 54.68 18.56 -19.87
C ASP A 129 54.43 18.68 -21.42
N ASN A 130 53.45 19.55 -21.76
CA ASN A 130 53.42 20.86 -22.49
C ASN A 130 54.29 21.25 -23.74
N HIS A 131 53.64 21.89 -24.75
CA HIS A 131 53.85 23.23 -25.39
C HIS A 131 52.97 23.34 -26.69
N ALA A 132 52.07 24.33 -26.92
CA ALA A 132 52.22 25.74 -27.39
C ALA A 132 52.43 25.87 -28.96
N GLU A 133 52.07 26.90 -29.77
CA GLU A 133 51.69 28.35 -29.62
C GLU A 133 50.77 28.87 -30.79
N GLU A 134 49.95 29.95 -30.57
CA GLU A 134 49.52 31.06 -31.48
C GLU A 134 48.73 30.89 -32.84
N SER A 135 47.91 31.82 -33.40
CA SER A 135 47.50 33.23 -33.08
C SER A 135 46.24 33.76 -33.86
N GLN A 136 45.50 34.75 -33.31
CA GLN A 136 44.74 35.88 -33.97
C GLN A 136 43.42 35.63 -34.78
N THR A 137 42.36 36.48 -34.85
CA THR A 137 42.06 37.86 -34.33
C THR A 137 40.55 38.21 -34.23
N VAL A 138 40.13 38.76 -33.08
CA VAL A 138 39.02 39.68 -32.71
C VAL A 138 37.92 40.08 -33.74
N LYS A 139 36.64 39.74 -33.44
CA LYS A 139 35.48 40.67 -33.64
C LYS A 139 34.14 40.43 -32.87
N ASP A 140 33.95 39.35 -32.11
CA ASP A 140 32.60 38.90 -31.61
C ASP A 140 32.39 38.93 -30.06
N CYS A 141 32.87 39.99 -29.40
CA CYS A 141 33.07 40.10 -27.94
C CYS A 141 31.84 39.99 -27.00
N SER A 142 30.65 39.62 -27.46
CA SER A 142 29.46 39.39 -26.60
C SER A 142 28.97 37.94 -26.66
N ASP A 143 28.88 37.36 -27.86
CA ASP A 143 28.49 35.96 -28.03
C ASP A 143 29.65 35.02 -27.68
N ASP A 144 30.90 35.41 -27.94
CA ASP A 144 32.09 34.67 -27.51
C ASP A 144 32.15 34.49 -25.97
N ILE A 145 31.80 35.54 -25.22
CA ILE A 145 31.77 35.49 -23.75
C ILE A 145 30.62 34.59 -23.27
N LEU A 146 29.42 34.70 -23.84
CA LEU A 146 28.30 33.82 -23.50
C LEU A 146 28.58 32.35 -23.84
N ASN A 147 29.23 32.08 -24.97
CA ASN A 147 29.62 30.71 -25.37
C ASN A 147 30.75 30.17 -24.50
N SER A 148 31.71 31.00 -24.09
CA SER A 148 32.74 30.63 -23.11
C SER A 148 32.15 30.35 -21.72
N ILE A 149 31.18 31.15 -21.27
CA ILE A 149 30.40 30.90 -20.05
C ILE A 149 29.64 29.58 -20.14
N ARG A 150 28.97 29.28 -21.27
CA ARG A 150 28.31 27.99 -21.52
C ARG A 150 29.29 26.83 -21.44
N ALA A 151 30.45 26.94 -22.10
CA ALA A 151 31.49 25.92 -22.09
C ALA A 151 32.07 25.70 -20.68
N LEU A 152 32.26 26.77 -19.88
CA LEU A 152 32.71 26.66 -18.50
C LEU A 152 31.66 26.01 -17.59
N LEU A 153 30.38 26.37 -17.77
CA LEU A 153 29.26 25.76 -17.04
C LEU A 153 29.19 24.25 -17.33
N ASP A 154 29.31 23.85 -18.59
CA ASP A 154 29.29 22.44 -19.00
C ASP A 154 30.51 21.66 -18.46
N LYS A 155 31.72 22.20 -18.65
CA LYS A 155 33.00 21.56 -18.34
C LYS A 155 33.37 21.54 -16.85
N ARG A 156 32.89 22.49 -16.04
CA ARG A 156 33.25 22.64 -14.61
C ARG A 156 32.06 22.65 -13.64
N PHE A 157 30.84 22.90 -14.13
CA PHE A 157 29.61 22.97 -13.31
C PHE A 157 28.51 22.04 -13.81
N SER A 158 28.87 20.89 -14.38
CA SER A 158 27.96 19.85 -14.89
C SER A 158 26.89 19.35 -13.88
N TYR A 159 27.14 19.50 -12.58
CA TYR A 159 26.15 19.22 -11.51
C TYR A 159 25.23 20.41 -11.17
N GLY A 160 25.24 21.47 -11.98
CA GLY A 160 24.44 22.70 -11.88
C GLY A 160 25.03 23.77 -10.95
N PHE A 161 25.09 25.00 -11.46
CA PHE A 161 25.65 26.19 -10.82
C PHE A 161 24.64 26.91 -9.92
N LYS A 162 24.93 27.13 -8.64
CA LYS A 162 24.03 27.84 -7.73
C LYS A 162 24.25 29.36 -7.80
N ILE A 163 23.29 30.09 -8.38
CA ILE A 163 23.39 31.54 -8.64
C ILE A 163 23.62 32.39 -7.37
N ASP A 164 23.00 32.01 -6.25
CA ASP A 164 23.09 32.69 -4.96
C ASP A 164 24.27 32.22 -4.08
N SER A 165 25.03 31.21 -4.54
CA SER A 165 26.13 30.65 -3.79
C SER A 165 27.40 31.45 -4.03
N MET A 166 27.76 32.32 -3.07
CA MET A 166 29.06 33.03 -3.08
C MET A 166 30.25 32.07 -3.27
N ARG A 167 30.16 30.84 -2.77
CA ARG A 167 31.22 29.81 -2.92
C ARG A 167 31.30 29.21 -4.32
N ASP A 168 30.23 29.27 -5.10
CA ASP A 168 30.23 28.80 -6.49
C ASP A 168 30.58 29.96 -7.44
N LEU A 169 30.16 31.19 -7.15
CA LEU A 169 30.66 32.41 -7.81
C LEU A 169 32.18 32.58 -7.69
N ILE A 170 32.76 32.42 -6.49
CA ILE A 170 34.21 32.47 -6.30
C ILE A 170 34.91 31.36 -7.11
N ARG A 171 34.34 30.15 -7.16
CA ARG A 171 34.87 29.07 -8.00
C ARG A 171 34.73 29.37 -9.49
N PHE A 172 33.64 30.00 -9.92
CA PHE A 172 33.41 30.37 -11.31
C PHE A 172 34.41 31.42 -11.78
N ARG A 173 34.65 32.47 -11.00
CA ARG A 173 35.71 33.46 -11.26
C ARG A 173 37.08 32.78 -11.38
N LYS A 174 37.43 31.92 -10.42
CA LYS A 174 38.70 31.17 -10.45
C LYS A 174 38.84 30.25 -11.67
N PHE A 175 37.79 29.51 -12.04
CA PHE A 175 37.84 28.64 -13.23
C PHE A 175 37.84 29.42 -14.54
N ALA A 176 37.27 30.63 -14.57
CA ALA A 176 37.37 31.52 -15.72
C ALA A 176 38.76 32.13 -15.88
N GLU A 177 39.41 32.50 -14.78
CA GLU A 177 40.83 32.89 -14.75
C GLU A 177 41.76 31.74 -15.18
N GLU A 178 41.44 30.49 -14.81
CA GLU A 178 42.19 29.29 -15.21
C GLU A 178 41.99 28.89 -16.69
N GLU A 179 40.89 29.27 -17.33
CA GLU A 179 40.60 28.97 -18.75
C GLU A 179 40.71 30.22 -19.67
N ASP A 180 41.33 31.30 -19.19
CA ASP A 180 41.55 32.59 -19.88
C ASP A 180 40.29 33.18 -20.55
N ILE A 181 39.15 33.06 -19.87
CA ILE A 181 37.88 33.61 -20.35
C ILE A 181 37.89 35.12 -20.10
N GLY A 182 38.04 35.89 -21.19
CA GLY A 182 38.27 37.33 -21.16
C GLY A 182 37.25 38.16 -20.36
N SER A 183 37.77 39.20 -19.70
CA SER A 183 37.08 40.31 -19.01
C SER A 183 35.65 40.03 -18.49
N ILE A 184 35.52 39.08 -17.57
CA ILE A 184 34.27 38.84 -16.85
C ILE A 184 33.95 40.04 -15.92
N PRO A 185 32.68 40.49 -15.80
CA PRO A 185 32.32 41.63 -14.95
C PRO A 185 32.79 41.49 -13.50
N GLU A 186 33.49 42.50 -12.99
CA GLU A 186 33.98 42.53 -11.59
C GLU A 186 32.84 42.55 -10.57
N LYS A 187 31.68 43.12 -10.91
CA LYS A 187 30.49 43.11 -10.04
C LYS A 187 29.77 41.77 -10.12
N ASP A 188 29.49 41.18 -8.96
CA ASP A 188 28.79 39.90 -8.88
C ASP A 188 27.38 39.95 -9.47
N ASP A 189 26.67 41.07 -9.39
CA ASP A 189 25.30 41.19 -9.91
C ASP A 189 25.25 41.23 -11.45
N GLU A 190 26.22 41.90 -12.08
CA GLU A 190 26.38 41.92 -13.54
C GLU A 190 26.81 40.54 -14.05
N LEU A 191 27.67 39.83 -13.30
CA LEU A 191 28.06 38.46 -13.58
C LEU A 191 26.88 37.47 -13.43
N ARG A 192 26.06 37.59 -12.37
CA ARG A 192 24.86 36.75 -12.17
C ARG A 192 23.90 36.88 -13.34
N LEU A 193 23.65 38.09 -13.84
CA LEU A 193 22.77 38.32 -14.99
C LEU A 193 23.31 37.67 -16.28
N LEU A 194 24.62 37.76 -16.53
CA LEU A 194 25.28 37.13 -17.67
C LEU A 194 25.24 35.59 -17.60
N ILE A 195 25.47 35.03 -16.40
CA ILE A 195 25.34 33.59 -16.16
C ILE A 195 23.89 33.15 -16.36
N LEU A 196 22.90 33.85 -15.78
CA LEU A 196 21.46 33.57 -15.98
C LEU A 196 21.04 33.54 -17.45
N SER A 197 21.59 34.43 -18.30
CA SER A 197 21.30 34.44 -19.74
C SER A 197 21.97 33.32 -20.55
N ALA A 198 22.94 32.62 -19.98
CA ALA A 198 23.71 31.57 -20.65
C ALA A 198 23.15 30.15 -20.45
N GLY A 199 22.18 29.95 -19.54
CA GLY A 199 21.75 28.63 -19.11
C GLY A 199 20.28 28.52 -18.70
N THR A 200 19.86 27.31 -18.37
CA THR A 200 18.51 26.99 -17.89
C THR A 200 18.50 26.77 -16.39
N PHE A 201 17.62 27.47 -15.68
CA PHE A 201 17.42 27.35 -14.24
C PHE A 201 16.47 26.17 -13.91
N ILE A 202 16.90 25.29 -13.00
CA ILE A 202 16.21 24.08 -12.51
C ILE A 202 16.61 23.86 -11.05
N ASN A 203 15.65 23.78 -10.12
CA ASN A 203 15.88 23.47 -8.69
C ASN A 203 17.08 24.22 -8.05
N ASP A 204 17.03 25.56 -8.04
CA ASP A 204 18.05 26.48 -7.51
C ASP A 204 19.45 26.37 -8.15
N LYS A 205 19.53 25.78 -9.35
CA LYS A 205 20.76 25.59 -10.11
C LYS A 205 20.57 25.97 -11.57
N LEU A 206 21.61 26.55 -12.16
CA LEU A 206 21.70 26.83 -13.58
C LEU A 206 22.53 25.74 -14.27
N PHE A 207 22.00 25.20 -15.37
CA PHE A 207 22.70 24.25 -16.25
C PHE A 207 22.98 24.92 -17.59
N ALA A 208 24.06 24.52 -18.29
CA ALA A 208 24.37 25.03 -19.62
C ALA A 208 23.21 24.72 -20.60
N GLU A 209 22.89 25.67 -21.49
CA GLU A 209 21.83 25.51 -22.48
C GLU A 209 22.31 24.62 -23.65
N ASN A 210 22.19 23.31 -23.49
CA ASN A 210 22.55 22.33 -24.52
C ASN A 210 21.39 22.15 -25.52
N LYS A 211 21.62 22.45 -26.81
CA LYS A 211 20.62 22.31 -27.88
C LYS A 211 20.44 20.85 -28.32
N ASP A 212 21.50 20.06 -28.33
CA ASP A 212 21.49 18.65 -28.76
C ASP A 212 20.68 17.79 -27.77
N LEU A 213 20.81 18.09 -26.47
CA LEU A 213 19.95 17.56 -25.40
C LEU A 213 18.46 17.67 -25.76
N SER A 214 18.04 18.83 -26.26
CA SER A 214 16.63 19.11 -26.51
C SER A 214 16.10 18.38 -27.74
N VAL A 215 16.91 18.27 -28.80
CA VAL A 215 16.55 17.52 -30.01
C VAL A 215 16.41 16.02 -29.71
N GLU A 216 17.32 15.46 -28.93
CA GLU A 216 17.31 14.02 -28.64
C GLU A 216 16.24 13.65 -27.59
N LEU A 217 15.98 14.50 -26.57
CA LEU A 217 14.82 14.31 -25.68
C LEU A 217 13.49 14.41 -26.42
N GLN A 218 13.37 15.37 -27.35
CA GLN A 218 12.19 15.47 -28.21
C GLN A 218 11.98 14.21 -29.04
N LYS A 219 13.05 13.66 -29.62
CA LYS A 219 13.00 12.41 -30.38
C LYS A 219 12.52 11.23 -29.52
N ILE A 220 13.12 11.03 -28.33
CA ILE A 220 12.73 9.95 -27.41
C ILE A 220 11.22 10.01 -27.10
N VAL A 221 10.71 11.18 -26.74
CA VAL A 221 9.29 11.35 -26.40
C VAL A 221 8.38 11.19 -27.62
N GLN A 222 8.78 11.72 -28.78
CA GLN A 222 7.99 11.58 -30.00
C GLN A 222 7.93 10.11 -30.46
N ASP A 223 9.01 9.35 -30.35
CA ASP A 223 9.02 7.91 -30.66
C ASP A 223 8.06 7.15 -29.72
N ILE A 224 8.08 7.45 -28.40
CA ILE A 224 7.14 6.87 -27.42
C ILE A 224 5.68 7.16 -27.76
N PHE A 225 5.37 8.38 -28.21
CA PHE A 225 4.02 8.76 -28.62
C PHE A 225 3.63 8.18 -29.99
N ASN A 226 4.59 7.98 -30.90
CA ASN A 226 4.37 7.31 -32.19
C ASN A 226 4.05 5.81 -32.01
N ASP A 227 4.64 5.16 -31.00
CA ASP A 227 4.28 3.80 -30.55
C ASP A 227 2.88 3.71 -29.91
N GLY A 228 2.14 4.83 -29.90
CA GLY A 228 0.75 4.93 -29.44
C GLY A 228 0.59 5.07 -27.92
N ASN A 229 1.67 5.30 -27.17
CA ASN A 229 1.57 5.52 -25.72
C ASN A 229 0.96 6.89 -25.44
N ALA A 230 -0.19 6.91 -24.76
CA ALA A 230 -0.84 8.18 -24.40
C ALA A 230 -0.30 8.80 -23.09
N VAL A 231 0.36 7.98 -22.24
CA VAL A 231 0.71 8.34 -20.86
C VAL A 231 2.16 7.95 -20.57
N VAL A 232 2.93 8.89 -20.00
CA VAL A 232 4.33 8.65 -19.65
C VAL A 232 4.61 9.17 -18.26
N TYR A 233 5.03 8.29 -17.34
CA TYR A 233 5.47 8.68 -16.01
C TYR A 233 6.93 9.16 -16.06
N TYR A 234 7.24 10.24 -15.33
CA TYR A 234 8.61 10.78 -15.29
C TYR A 234 9.58 9.78 -14.66
N GLU A 235 9.17 9.08 -13.61
CA GLU A 235 9.93 7.98 -13.01
C GLU A 235 10.26 6.89 -14.05
N ALA A 236 9.25 6.35 -14.73
CA ALA A 236 9.43 5.27 -15.69
C ALA A 236 10.26 5.69 -16.92
N LEU A 237 10.06 6.91 -17.42
CA LEU A 237 10.87 7.49 -18.51
C LEU A 237 12.34 7.65 -18.10
N LEU A 238 12.59 8.10 -16.86
CA LEU A 238 13.93 8.28 -16.30
C LEU A 238 14.64 6.94 -16.06
N GLU A 239 13.92 5.91 -15.61
CA GLU A 239 14.45 4.56 -15.41
C GLU A 239 14.77 3.88 -16.76
N HIS A 240 13.84 3.90 -17.71
CA HIS A 240 13.97 3.25 -19.01
C HIS A 240 15.08 3.85 -19.88
N HIS A 241 15.29 5.17 -19.80
CA HIS A 241 16.35 5.88 -20.55
C HIS A 241 17.51 6.31 -19.63
N SER A 242 17.70 5.62 -18.50
CA SER A 242 18.60 6.02 -17.41
C SER A 242 20.06 6.25 -17.84
N GLU A 243 20.61 5.49 -18.78
CA GLU A 243 21.97 5.74 -19.28
C GLU A 243 22.10 7.11 -19.95
N TRP A 244 21.16 7.45 -20.84
CA TRP A 244 21.15 8.72 -21.55
C TRP A 244 20.85 9.88 -20.60
N MET A 245 19.83 9.72 -19.75
CA MET A 245 19.45 10.72 -18.75
C MET A 245 20.60 11.04 -17.78
N ASN A 246 21.36 10.03 -17.33
CA ASN A 246 22.52 10.25 -16.46
C ASN A 246 23.71 10.91 -17.18
N LYS A 247 23.99 10.55 -18.45
CA LYS A 247 25.00 11.23 -19.29
C LYS A 247 24.67 12.72 -19.44
N GLN A 248 23.38 13.03 -19.61
CA GLN A 248 22.84 14.37 -19.76
C GLN A 248 22.51 15.08 -18.43
N HIS A 249 22.91 14.49 -17.30
CA HIS A 249 22.71 15.03 -15.95
C HIS A 249 21.24 15.35 -15.59
N ILE A 250 20.27 14.67 -16.21
CA ILE A 250 18.86 14.66 -15.79
C ILE A 250 18.75 13.67 -14.62
N LEU A 251 18.68 14.19 -13.39
CA LEU A 251 18.86 13.39 -12.17
C LEU A 251 17.59 13.24 -11.30
N SER A 252 16.49 13.89 -11.63
CA SER A 252 15.21 13.78 -10.89
C SER A 252 14.00 13.94 -11.80
N GLU A 253 12.84 13.45 -11.33
CA GLU A 253 11.55 13.58 -12.01
C GLU A 253 11.16 15.05 -12.24
N GLU A 254 11.46 15.94 -11.28
CA GLU A 254 11.16 17.37 -11.37
C GLU A 254 11.99 18.05 -12.47
N MET A 255 13.29 17.72 -12.57
CA MET A 255 14.17 18.23 -13.61
C MET A 255 13.72 17.76 -15.01
N LEU A 256 13.38 16.47 -15.15
CA LEU A 256 12.85 15.91 -16.39
C LEU A 256 11.52 16.59 -16.77
N LYS A 257 10.62 16.79 -15.80
CA LYS A 257 9.37 17.52 -15.99
C LYS A 257 9.59 18.95 -16.50
N GLU A 258 10.47 19.73 -15.88
CA GLU A 258 10.70 21.13 -16.27
C GLU A 258 11.27 21.26 -17.69
N LEU A 259 12.11 20.31 -18.12
CA LEU A 259 12.61 20.23 -19.49
C LEU A 259 11.47 19.89 -20.47
N LEU A 260 10.68 18.86 -20.16
CA LEU A 260 9.55 18.43 -21.00
C LEU A 260 8.48 19.51 -21.14
N GLN A 261 8.16 20.23 -20.06
CA GLN A 261 7.20 21.36 -20.08
C GLN A 261 7.61 22.50 -21.02
N LYS A 262 8.91 22.67 -21.31
CA LYS A 262 9.42 23.66 -22.27
C LYS A 262 9.39 23.14 -23.71
N GLN A 263 9.58 21.84 -23.90
CA GLN A 263 9.70 21.21 -25.21
C GLN A 263 8.35 20.75 -25.80
N PHE A 264 7.37 20.44 -24.94
CA PHE A 264 6.05 19.89 -25.30
C PHE A 264 4.90 20.67 -24.62
N PRO A 265 4.78 21.99 -24.84
CA PRO A 265 3.77 22.83 -24.16
C PRO A 265 2.31 22.46 -24.47
N GLU A 266 2.06 21.72 -25.54
CA GLU A 266 0.76 21.14 -25.92
C GLU A 266 0.38 19.89 -25.10
N CYS A 267 1.35 19.22 -24.48
CA CYS A 267 1.11 18.07 -23.60
C CYS A 267 0.62 18.50 -22.21
N TYR A 268 -0.24 17.69 -21.58
CA TYR A 268 -0.67 17.95 -20.21
C TYR A 268 0.32 17.36 -19.20
N HIS A 269 0.97 18.22 -18.41
CA HIS A 269 1.97 17.83 -17.41
C HIS A 269 1.41 17.81 -15.99
N ALA A 270 1.17 16.61 -15.45
CA ALA A 270 0.79 16.39 -14.05
C ALA A 270 2.02 16.47 -13.11
N LYS A 271 1.88 16.06 -11.84
CA LYS A 271 3.00 16.03 -10.88
C LYS A 271 4.01 14.91 -11.18
N ARG A 272 3.55 13.74 -11.62
CA ARG A 272 4.36 12.50 -11.79
C ARG A 272 4.37 11.92 -13.20
N PHE A 273 3.54 12.44 -14.09
CA PHE A 273 3.36 11.95 -15.44
C PHE A 273 2.95 13.08 -16.39
N MET A 274 3.04 12.81 -17.68
CA MET A 274 2.48 13.62 -18.75
C MET A 274 1.48 12.82 -19.60
N ILE A 275 0.56 13.52 -20.26
CA ILE A 275 -0.40 12.95 -21.21
C ILE A 275 -0.21 13.65 -22.56
N ASN A 276 -0.14 12.86 -23.63
CA ASN A 276 -0.25 13.36 -24.99
C ASN A 276 -1.72 13.74 -25.28
N GLY A 277 -2.03 15.04 -25.17
CA GLY A 277 -3.36 15.59 -25.45
C GLY A 277 -4.05 16.22 -24.23
N LYS A 278 -5.38 16.09 -24.18
CA LYS A 278 -6.21 16.82 -23.21
C LYS A 278 -6.02 16.32 -21.78
N LYS A 279 -6.16 17.23 -20.82
CA LYS A 279 -6.22 16.93 -19.39
C LYS A 279 -7.32 15.88 -19.10
N GLN A 280 -6.90 14.78 -18.51
CA GLN A 280 -7.73 13.67 -18.00
C GLN A 280 -7.21 13.25 -16.62
N THR A 281 -7.94 12.39 -15.90
CA THR A 281 -7.46 11.82 -14.63
C THR A 281 -6.49 10.66 -14.88
N GLU A 282 -5.55 10.47 -13.96
CA GLU A 282 -4.57 9.36 -13.98
C GLU A 282 -5.25 8.00 -14.24
N LYS A 283 -6.41 7.76 -13.60
CA LYS A 283 -7.18 6.52 -13.69
C LYS A 283 -7.80 6.31 -15.07
N GLU A 284 -8.38 7.34 -15.69
CA GLU A 284 -8.95 7.26 -17.04
C GLU A 284 -7.87 7.00 -18.08
N CYS A 285 -6.74 7.70 -17.97
CA CYS A 285 -5.60 7.56 -18.87
C CYS A 285 -5.01 6.15 -18.83
N VAL A 286 -4.66 5.65 -17.64
CA VAL A 286 -4.12 4.30 -17.48
C VAL A 286 -5.15 3.24 -17.88
N SER A 287 -6.45 3.44 -17.56
CA SER A 287 -7.51 2.51 -18.02
C SER A 287 -7.61 2.46 -19.54
N SER A 288 -7.44 3.59 -20.24
CA SER A 288 -7.51 3.66 -21.70
C SER A 288 -6.32 2.93 -22.35
N GLU A 289 -5.12 3.11 -21.80
CA GLU A 289 -3.92 2.38 -22.24
C GLU A 289 -4.06 0.88 -22.01
N LEU A 290 -4.60 0.46 -20.86
CA LEU A 290 -4.89 -0.96 -20.59
C LEU A 290 -5.90 -1.54 -21.58
N LYS A 291 -6.94 -0.79 -21.98
CA LYS A 291 -7.86 -1.23 -23.05
C LYS A 291 -7.15 -1.34 -24.41
N ARG A 292 -6.28 -0.37 -24.75
CA ARG A 292 -5.51 -0.36 -26.02
C ARG A 292 -4.62 -1.60 -26.17
N ILE A 293 -3.88 -1.97 -25.13
CA ILE A 293 -2.91 -3.09 -25.19
C ILE A 293 -3.50 -4.47 -24.90
N TRP A 294 -4.79 -4.57 -24.56
CA TRP A 294 -5.39 -5.84 -24.14
C TRP A 294 -5.32 -6.93 -25.23
N GLY A 295 -5.48 -6.51 -26.50
CA GLY A 295 -5.42 -7.38 -27.67
C GLY A 295 -6.55 -8.41 -27.71
N ASP A 296 -6.30 -9.57 -28.30
CA ASP A 296 -7.32 -10.61 -28.47
C ASP A 296 -7.57 -11.45 -27.21
N SER A 297 -6.59 -11.53 -26.29
CA SER A 297 -6.68 -12.32 -25.06
C SER A 297 -7.93 -11.99 -24.21
N VAL A 298 -8.58 -13.04 -23.71
CA VAL A 298 -9.74 -12.95 -22.81
C VAL A 298 -9.32 -12.33 -21.48
N THR A 299 -8.31 -12.92 -20.84
CA THR A 299 -7.75 -12.46 -19.56
C THR A 299 -6.28 -12.04 -19.71
N ARG A 300 -5.82 -11.16 -18.82
CA ARG A 300 -4.43 -10.66 -18.77
C ARG A 300 -3.94 -10.59 -17.33
N THR A 301 -2.65 -10.90 -17.12
CA THR A 301 -1.98 -10.68 -15.83
C THR A 301 -1.44 -9.26 -15.74
N VAL A 302 -1.39 -8.70 -14.53
CA VAL A 302 -0.83 -7.35 -14.31
C VAL A 302 0.64 -7.25 -14.74
N ASP A 303 1.41 -8.33 -14.56
CA ASP A 303 2.82 -8.38 -15.00
C ASP A 303 2.93 -8.28 -16.53
N SER A 304 2.14 -9.05 -17.29
CA SER A 304 2.10 -8.97 -18.76
C SER A 304 1.61 -7.61 -19.26
N LEU A 305 0.66 -6.97 -18.54
CA LEU A 305 0.23 -5.61 -18.85
C LEU A 305 1.35 -4.58 -18.59
N GLY A 306 2.17 -4.79 -17.55
CA GLY A 306 3.34 -3.96 -17.25
C GLY A 306 4.47 -4.11 -18.28
N GLU A 307 4.75 -5.32 -18.75
CA GLU A 307 5.71 -5.58 -19.84
C GLU A 307 5.34 -4.83 -21.13
N ASN A 308 4.04 -4.68 -21.41
CA ASN A 308 3.51 -3.97 -22.57
C ASN A 308 3.27 -2.46 -22.33
N LEU A 309 3.48 -1.95 -21.10
CA LEU A 309 3.33 -0.54 -20.72
C LEU A 309 4.57 -0.05 -19.93
N PRO A 310 5.78 -0.09 -20.52
CA PRO A 310 7.03 0.20 -19.80
C PRO A 310 7.09 1.62 -19.21
N TYR A 311 6.29 2.56 -19.72
CA TYR A 311 6.21 3.95 -19.25
C TYR A 311 5.16 4.19 -18.15
N ILE A 312 4.53 3.14 -17.63
CA ILE A 312 3.54 3.20 -16.54
C ILE A 312 3.98 2.24 -15.42
N PRO A 313 4.29 2.72 -14.21
CA PRO A 313 4.70 1.87 -13.09
C PRO A 313 3.64 0.82 -12.73
N THR A 314 4.08 -0.40 -12.44
CA THR A 314 3.18 -1.54 -12.15
C THR A 314 2.24 -1.26 -10.97
N GLU A 315 2.65 -0.49 -9.96
CA GLU A 315 1.76 -0.05 -8.88
C GLU A 315 0.57 0.80 -9.38
N ASN A 316 0.79 1.65 -10.38
CA ASN A 316 -0.26 2.51 -10.95
C ASN A 316 -1.19 1.70 -11.85
N ILE A 317 -0.67 0.69 -12.57
CA ILE A 317 -1.49 -0.31 -13.26
C ILE A 317 -2.39 -1.04 -12.26
N TRP A 318 -1.82 -1.58 -11.17
CA TRP A 318 -2.58 -2.23 -10.09
C TRP A 318 -3.70 -1.36 -9.53
N ARG A 319 -3.41 -0.07 -9.24
CA ARG A 319 -4.43 0.88 -8.74
C ARG A 319 -5.50 1.20 -9.77
N ALA A 320 -5.13 1.39 -11.04
CA ALA A 320 -6.08 1.70 -12.11
C ALA A 320 -7.02 0.53 -12.40
N ILE A 321 -6.46 -0.69 -12.53
CA ILE A 321 -7.22 -1.88 -12.89
C ILE A 321 -8.14 -2.35 -11.75
N SER A 322 -7.66 -2.35 -10.50
CA SER A 322 -8.46 -2.76 -9.33
C SER A 322 -9.56 -1.76 -8.97
N GLY A 323 -9.39 -0.48 -9.28
CA GLY A 323 -10.36 0.56 -8.97
C GLY A 323 -11.39 0.83 -10.07
N SER A 324 -11.29 0.21 -11.25
CA SER A 324 -12.07 0.58 -12.44
C SER A 324 -13.09 -0.49 -12.82
N LEU A 325 -14.37 -0.09 -12.93
CA LEU A 325 -15.50 -0.96 -13.29
C LEU A 325 -15.42 -1.53 -14.72
N ASN A 326 -14.43 -1.12 -15.51
CA ASN A 326 -14.13 -1.69 -16.82
C ASN A 326 -13.42 -3.05 -16.73
N PHE A 327 -12.83 -3.39 -15.58
CA PHE A 327 -12.05 -4.62 -15.41
C PHE A 327 -12.58 -5.44 -14.24
N THR A 328 -12.81 -6.72 -14.48
CA THR A 328 -13.19 -7.68 -13.44
C THR A 328 -11.99 -8.50 -13.00
N ARG A 329 -11.77 -8.66 -11.69
CA ARG A 329 -10.73 -9.56 -11.17
C ARG A 329 -11.19 -11.02 -11.25
N VAL A 330 -10.44 -11.85 -11.96
CA VAL A 330 -10.68 -13.30 -12.07
C VAL A 330 -10.06 -14.03 -10.89
N SER A 331 -8.79 -13.72 -10.60
CA SER A 331 -8.02 -14.24 -9.47
C SER A 331 -6.93 -13.22 -9.07
N GLU A 332 -6.04 -13.58 -8.14
CA GLU A 332 -4.96 -12.67 -7.74
C GLU A 332 -4.03 -12.38 -8.94
N GLY A 333 -3.90 -11.11 -9.31
CA GLY A 333 -3.08 -10.66 -10.44
C GLY A 333 -3.67 -10.88 -11.84
N LEU A 334 -4.81 -11.57 -11.96
CA LEU A 334 -5.47 -11.90 -13.23
C LEU A 334 -6.80 -11.15 -13.39
N TYR A 335 -6.95 -10.44 -14.50
CA TYR A 335 -8.11 -9.60 -14.79
C TYR A 335 -8.72 -9.93 -16.16
N PHE A 336 -10.00 -9.61 -16.29
CA PHE A 336 -10.84 -9.69 -17.49
C PHE A 336 -11.31 -8.27 -17.87
N LEU A 337 -11.39 -7.98 -19.17
CA LEU A 337 -11.90 -6.71 -19.69
C LEU A 337 -13.40 -6.85 -20.00
N ASN A 338 -14.25 -6.09 -19.31
CA ASN A 338 -15.72 -6.25 -19.37
C ASN A 338 -16.31 -5.94 -20.77
N ASP A 339 -15.60 -5.15 -21.59
CA ASP A 339 -15.96 -4.88 -22.99
C ASP A 339 -15.89 -6.15 -23.88
N LYS A 340 -15.07 -7.15 -23.52
CA LYS A 340 -14.95 -8.43 -24.24
C LYS A 340 -16.04 -9.45 -23.91
N LEU A 341 -16.91 -9.18 -22.93
CA LEU A 341 -18.00 -10.09 -22.56
C LEU A 341 -18.95 -10.27 -23.75
N ILE A 342 -19.18 -11.50 -24.17
CA ILE A 342 -20.06 -11.85 -25.29
C ILE A 342 -21.49 -11.87 -24.76
N MET A 343 -22.33 -10.95 -25.23
CA MET A 343 -23.77 -10.88 -24.93
C MET A 343 -24.51 -10.25 -26.12
N THR A 344 -25.71 -10.75 -26.40
CA THR A 344 -26.67 -10.17 -27.35
C THR A 344 -27.43 -8.99 -26.75
N GLU A 345 -28.10 -8.18 -27.58
CA GLU A 345 -28.94 -7.07 -27.09
C GLU A 345 -30.19 -7.60 -26.37
N GLU A 346 -30.70 -8.75 -26.79
CA GLU A 346 -31.80 -9.49 -26.17
C GLU A 346 -31.43 -9.94 -24.75
N GLU A 347 -30.27 -10.56 -24.54
CA GLU A 347 -29.79 -10.97 -23.20
C GLU A 347 -29.54 -9.75 -22.29
N CYS A 348 -28.92 -8.69 -22.83
CA CYS A 348 -28.73 -7.44 -22.08
C CYS A 348 -30.07 -6.86 -21.60
N SER A 349 -31.09 -6.91 -22.45
CA SER A 349 -32.45 -6.42 -22.15
C SER A 349 -33.14 -7.30 -21.10
N ALA A 350 -33.07 -8.63 -21.25
CA ALA A 350 -33.67 -9.59 -20.32
C ALA A 350 -33.08 -9.48 -18.90
N ILE A 351 -31.75 -9.30 -18.78
CA ILE A 351 -31.09 -9.08 -17.49
C ILE A 351 -31.57 -7.76 -16.85
N ILE A 352 -31.69 -6.68 -17.62
CA ILE A 352 -32.16 -5.38 -17.10
C ILE A 352 -33.62 -5.46 -16.66
N GLU A 353 -34.50 -6.09 -17.46
CA GLU A 353 -35.91 -6.28 -17.13
C GLU A 353 -36.09 -7.14 -15.87
N TYR A 354 -35.31 -8.22 -15.73
CA TYR A 354 -35.30 -9.04 -14.52
C TYR A 354 -34.91 -8.24 -13.27
N VAL A 355 -33.85 -7.43 -13.35
CA VAL A 355 -33.38 -6.62 -12.21
C VAL A 355 -34.35 -5.49 -11.86
N ASP A 356 -34.90 -4.78 -12.85
CA ASP A 356 -35.92 -3.75 -12.60
C ASP A 356 -37.19 -4.39 -11.98
N LYS A 357 -37.64 -5.57 -12.46
CA LYS A 357 -38.78 -6.31 -11.88
C LYS A 357 -38.52 -6.81 -10.46
N ALA A 358 -37.40 -7.48 -10.20
CA ALA A 358 -37.06 -7.95 -8.86
C ALA A 358 -36.97 -6.78 -7.86
N TYR A 359 -36.45 -5.63 -8.30
CA TYR A 359 -36.45 -4.41 -7.52
C TYR A 359 -37.87 -3.85 -7.25
N GLU A 360 -38.80 -3.95 -8.20
CA GLU A 360 -40.21 -3.55 -8.00
C GLU A 360 -40.96 -4.48 -7.03
N GLU A 361 -40.64 -5.78 -7.02
CA GLU A 361 -41.30 -6.78 -6.16
C GLU A 361 -40.70 -6.85 -4.74
N GLU A 362 -39.37 -6.83 -4.60
CA GLU A 362 -38.67 -7.04 -3.31
C GLU A 362 -37.85 -5.83 -2.81
N GLY A 363 -37.66 -4.79 -3.63
CA GLY A 363 -36.85 -3.61 -3.29
C GLY A 363 -35.34 -3.79 -3.49
N PHE A 364 -34.89 -4.98 -3.90
CA PHE A 364 -33.51 -5.30 -4.26
C PHE A 364 -33.50 -6.38 -5.36
N ALA A 365 -32.35 -6.59 -5.98
CA ALA A 365 -32.12 -7.78 -6.81
C ALA A 365 -30.82 -8.46 -6.38
N SER A 366 -30.72 -9.77 -6.64
CA SER A 366 -29.50 -10.54 -6.36
C SER A 366 -28.68 -10.70 -7.64
N LEU A 367 -27.40 -10.36 -7.57
CA LEU A 367 -26.42 -10.63 -8.62
C LEU A 367 -26.23 -12.14 -8.85
N GLY A 368 -26.58 -12.97 -7.86
CA GLY A 368 -26.51 -14.42 -7.97
C GLY A 368 -27.62 -15.05 -8.80
N ASP A 369 -28.79 -14.39 -8.86
CA ASP A 369 -30.02 -14.96 -9.41
C ASP A 369 -30.36 -14.38 -10.80
N LEU A 370 -29.40 -13.70 -11.44
CA LEU A 370 -29.58 -13.15 -12.79
C LEU A 370 -29.78 -14.28 -13.83
N PRO A 371 -30.69 -14.11 -14.81
CA PRO A 371 -30.89 -15.08 -15.88
C PRO A 371 -29.73 -14.99 -16.89
N ILE A 372 -28.66 -15.75 -16.63
CA ILE A 372 -27.39 -15.66 -17.38
C ILE A 372 -26.92 -16.99 -17.97
N ASP A 373 -27.76 -18.03 -18.00
CA ASP A 373 -27.39 -19.38 -18.45
C ASP A 373 -26.76 -19.37 -19.87
N SER A 374 -27.38 -18.66 -20.83
CA SER A 374 -26.86 -18.54 -22.20
C SER A 374 -25.58 -17.69 -22.29
N VAL A 375 -25.44 -16.70 -21.40
CA VAL A 375 -24.23 -15.87 -21.27
C VAL A 375 -23.09 -16.67 -20.66
N GLU A 376 -23.36 -17.61 -19.75
CA GLU A 376 -22.37 -18.56 -19.23
C GLU A 376 -21.88 -19.50 -20.33
N GLU A 377 -22.78 -20.09 -21.12
CA GLU A 377 -22.40 -20.96 -22.26
C GLU A 377 -21.51 -20.25 -23.28
N THR A 378 -21.79 -18.99 -23.60
CA THR A 378 -21.00 -18.21 -24.57
C THR A 378 -19.67 -17.68 -24.03
N ASN A 379 -19.50 -17.63 -22.70
CA ASN A 379 -18.28 -17.10 -22.05
C ASN A 379 -17.58 -18.16 -21.18
N TYR A 380 -17.65 -19.44 -21.57
CA TYR A 380 -17.11 -20.61 -20.86
C TYR A 380 -15.62 -20.53 -20.45
N GLU A 381 -14.85 -19.60 -21.03
CA GLU A 381 -13.43 -19.38 -20.74
C GLU A 381 -13.16 -18.61 -19.43
N ILE A 382 -14.20 -18.08 -18.77
CA ILE A 382 -14.10 -17.36 -17.50
C ILE A 382 -15.07 -17.89 -16.43
N PRO A 383 -14.74 -17.79 -15.12
CA PRO A 383 -15.62 -18.26 -14.05
C PRO A 383 -16.94 -17.48 -13.97
N LEU A 384 -18.03 -18.15 -13.59
CA LEU A 384 -19.36 -17.55 -13.37
C LEU A 384 -19.34 -16.28 -12.50
N SER A 385 -18.52 -16.23 -11.46
CA SER A 385 -18.36 -15.05 -10.60
C SER A 385 -17.73 -13.85 -11.32
N THR A 386 -16.88 -14.10 -12.32
CA THR A 386 -16.32 -13.09 -13.23
C THR A 386 -17.41 -12.60 -14.18
N ILE A 387 -18.21 -13.51 -14.74
CA ILE A 387 -19.35 -13.16 -15.62
C ILE A 387 -20.34 -12.25 -14.87
N GLN A 388 -20.81 -12.66 -13.69
CA GLN A 388 -21.69 -11.86 -12.82
C GLN A 388 -21.13 -10.46 -12.53
N SER A 389 -19.84 -10.37 -12.18
CA SER A 389 -19.19 -9.09 -11.86
C SER A 389 -18.99 -8.21 -13.11
N ALA A 390 -18.72 -8.81 -14.27
CA ALA A 390 -18.57 -8.10 -15.55
C ALA A 390 -19.91 -7.56 -16.08
N ILE A 391 -21.00 -8.34 -15.91
CA ILE A 391 -22.38 -7.91 -16.19
C ILE A 391 -22.73 -6.70 -15.32
N TYR A 392 -22.43 -6.74 -14.02
CA TYR A 392 -22.61 -5.57 -13.16
C TYR A 392 -21.84 -4.36 -13.68
N GLY A 393 -20.53 -4.52 -13.91
CA GLY A 393 -19.67 -3.43 -14.36
C GLY A 393 -20.12 -2.78 -15.68
N ARG A 394 -20.60 -3.58 -16.64
CA ARG A 394 -20.97 -3.14 -17.99
C ARG A 394 -22.42 -2.66 -18.14
N LEU A 395 -23.39 -3.31 -17.51
CA LEU A 395 -24.82 -3.03 -17.70
C LEU A 395 -25.46 -2.31 -16.50
N LEU A 396 -25.25 -2.85 -15.30
CA LEU A 396 -26.06 -2.48 -14.12
C LEU A 396 -25.47 -1.31 -13.32
N SER A 397 -24.16 -1.10 -13.37
CA SER A 397 -23.42 -0.06 -12.63
C SER A 397 -23.88 1.38 -12.89
N SER A 398 -24.63 1.62 -13.97
CA SER A 398 -25.20 2.91 -14.34
C SER A 398 -26.51 3.25 -13.59
N LYS A 399 -27.22 2.23 -13.08
CA LYS A 399 -28.54 2.36 -12.43
C LYS A 399 -28.54 1.84 -10.98
N TYR A 400 -27.64 0.93 -10.64
CA TYR A 400 -27.64 0.20 -9.36
C TYR A 400 -26.27 0.21 -8.70
N ASN A 401 -26.27 0.25 -7.37
CA ASN A 401 -25.13 0.01 -6.51
C ASN A 401 -25.09 -1.46 -6.08
N LEU A 402 -23.88 -2.02 -5.99
CA LEU A 402 -23.64 -3.39 -5.52
C LEU A 402 -23.11 -3.39 -4.08
N ASN A 403 -23.87 -4.01 -3.18
CA ASN A 403 -23.50 -4.26 -1.79
C ASN A 403 -23.37 -5.77 -1.55
N GLY A 404 -22.16 -6.32 -1.70
CA GLY A 404 -21.94 -7.76 -1.70
C GLY A 404 -22.43 -8.38 -3.02
N ARG A 405 -23.53 -9.15 -2.98
CA ARG A 405 -24.27 -9.58 -4.18
C ARG A 405 -25.62 -8.86 -4.32
N ILE A 406 -25.95 -7.91 -3.45
CA ILE A 406 -27.24 -7.21 -3.43
C ILE A 406 -27.16 -5.97 -4.33
N LEU A 407 -28.04 -5.86 -5.31
CA LEU A 407 -28.21 -4.71 -6.20
C LEU A 407 -29.34 -3.82 -5.67
N THR A 408 -29.05 -2.52 -5.48
CA THR A 408 -30.03 -1.53 -5.00
C THR A 408 -29.87 -0.19 -5.72
N LYS A 409 -30.92 0.65 -5.76
CA LYS A 409 -30.82 2.02 -6.30
C LYS A 409 -30.22 2.97 -5.23
N GLU A 410 -29.65 4.10 -5.65
CA GLU A 410 -29.10 5.10 -4.72
C GLU A 410 -30.11 5.50 -3.63
N ASN A 411 -29.65 5.55 -2.37
CA ASN A 411 -30.43 5.83 -1.15
C ASN A 411 -31.34 4.71 -0.61
N SER A 412 -31.13 3.43 -0.96
CA SER A 412 -31.77 2.33 -0.23
C SER A 412 -31.18 2.17 1.20
N GLU A 413 -32.01 2.22 2.25
CA GLU A 413 -31.62 1.78 3.60
C GLU A 413 -31.44 0.25 3.72
N LEU A 414 -31.77 -0.48 2.64
CA LEU A 414 -31.59 -1.93 2.51
C LEU A 414 -30.10 -2.31 2.59
N ASN A 415 -29.73 -2.83 3.75
CA ASN A 415 -28.47 -3.54 3.97
C ASN A 415 -28.75 -5.03 4.25
N SER A 416 -27.70 -5.85 4.34
CA SER A 416 -27.90 -7.29 4.58
C SER A 416 -28.64 -7.61 5.88
N ILE A 417 -28.49 -6.78 6.92
CA ILE A 417 -29.18 -6.97 8.21
C ILE A 417 -30.70 -6.80 8.02
N VAL A 418 -31.15 -5.79 7.26
CA VAL A 418 -32.59 -5.57 6.99
C VAL A 418 -33.20 -6.77 6.25
N LEU A 419 -32.52 -7.31 5.23
CA LEU A 419 -33.01 -8.49 4.51
C LEU A 419 -33.06 -9.74 5.41
N LEU A 420 -32.04 -9.96 6.24
CA LEU A 420 -32.05 -11.06 7.21
C LEU A 420 -33.19 -10.91 8.22
N LYS A 421 -33.50 -9.70 8.70
CA LYS A 421 -34.66 -9.46 9.57
C LYS A 421 -36.00 -9.74 8.88
N GLN A 422 -36.16 -9.33 7.62
CA GLN A 422 -37.37 -9.62 6.83
C GLN A 422 -37.57 -11.13 6.62
N TYR A 423 -36.47 -11.89 6.47
CA TYR A 423 -36.49 -13.35 6.42
C TYR A 423 -36.92 -13.95 7.77
N LEU A 424 -36.29 -13.51 8.88
CA LEU A 424 -36.62 -13.95 10.24
C LEU A 424 -38.08 -13.65 10.64
N ALA A 425 -38.65 -12.52 10.20
CA ALA A 425 -40.01 -12.10 10.53
C ALA A 425 -41.10 -13.08 10.05
N LYS A 426 -40.77 -14.01 9.14
CA LYS A 426 -41.67 -15.06 8.64
C LYS A 426 -41.47 -16.42 9.33
N LYS A 427 -40.61 -16.51 10.35
CA LYS A 427 -40.24 -17.78 11.01
C LYS A 427 -40.61 -17.83 12.49
N GLU A 428 -41.03 -19.01 12.94
CA GLU A 428 -41.27 -19.34 14.35
C GLU A 428 -39.95 -19.63 15.10
N SER A 429 -38.97 -20.25 14.43
CA SER A 429 -37.63 -20.53 14.94
C SER A 429 -36.57 -20.48 13.83
N CYS A 430 -35.32 -20.29 14.21
CA CYS A 430 -34.16 -20.23 13.31
C CYS A 430 -32.89 -20.66 14.06
N THR A 431 -31.88 -21.14 13.33
CA THR A 431 -30.53 -21.35 13.89
C THR A 431 -29.55 -20.26 13.45
N PHE A 432 -28.39 -20.15 14.11
CA PHE A 432 -27.34 -19.24 13.61
C PHE A 432 -26.81 -19.73 12.27
N ASP A 433 -26.58 -21.04 12.13
CA ASP A 433 -26.03 -21.61 10.90
C ASP A 433 -26.97 -21.41 9.69
N GLU A 434 -28.28 -21.60 9.88
CA GLU A 434 -29.28 -21.39 8.82
C GLU A 434 -29.30 -19.92 8.33
N LEU A 435 -29.26 -18.95 9.25
CA LEU A 435 -29.21 -17.53 8.87
C LEU A 435 -27.82 -17.14 8.33
N SER A 436 -26.76 -17.83 8.75
CA SER A 436 -25.41 -17.64 8.21
C SER A 436 -25.31 -18.11 6.75
N GLU A 437 -25.92 -19.24 6.41
CA GLU A 437 -26.08 -19.69 5.03
C GLU A 437 -26.86 -18.65 4.21
N LYS A 438 -28.00 -18.16 4.70
CA LYS A 438 -28.78 -17.11 4.01
C LYS A 438 -28.01 -15.80 3.84
N ASN A 439 -27.17 -15.41 4.80
CA ASN A 439 -26.27 -14.27 4.64
C ASN A 439 -25.22 -14.49 3.54
N ILE A 440 -24.63 -15.70 3.44
CA ILE A 440 -23.67 -16.04 2.39
C ILE A 440 -24.33 -16.02 1.01
N GLU A 441 -25.56 -16.55 0.89
CA GLU A 441 -26.37 -16.49 -0.32
C GLU A 441 -26.54 -15.03 -0.80
N LEU A 442 -27.03 -14.16 0.08
CA LEU A 442 -27.33 -12.74 -0.19
C LEU A 442 -26.08 -11.87 -0.43
N THR A 443 -24.98 -12.11 0.28
CA THR A 443 -23.82 -11.19 0.28
C THR A 443 -22.58 -11.75 -0.40
N GLY A 444 -22.52 -13.06 -0.67
CA GLY A 444 -21.35 -13.78 -1.16
C GLY A 444 -20.26 -14.01 -0.12
N VAL A 445 -20.40 -13.49 1.11
CA VAL A 445 -19.35 -13.56 2.15
C VAL A 445 -19.93 -13.88 3.53
N PRO A 446 -19.25 -14.70 4.35
CA PRO A 446 -19.69 -14.97 5.72
C PRO A 446 -19.51 -13.72 6.60
N ASN A 447 -20.61 -13.21 7.18
CA ASN A 447 -20.55 -12.09 8.13
C ASN A 447 -21.31 -12.41 9.43
N ARG A 448 -20.62 -13.14 10.33
CA ARG A 448 -21.12 -13.54 11.66
C ARG A 448 -21.59 -12.37 12.52
N LYS A 449 -21.06 -11.16 12.34
CA LYS A 449 -21.52 -9.97 13.08
C LYS A 449 -22.92 -9.56 12.64
N ASN A 450 -23.16 -9.42 11.33
CA ASN A 450 -24.46 -9.04 10.79
C ASN A 450 -25.53 -10.11 11.07
N VAL A 451 -25.17 -11.39 10.98
CA VAL A 451 -26.06 -12.53 11.28
C VAL A 451 -26.53 -12.48 12.74
N PHE A 452 -25.61 -12.38 13.71
CA PHE A 452 -26.01 -12.25 15.12
C PHE A 452 -26.79 -10.96 15.39
N GLN A 453 -26.41 -9.83 14.79
CA GLN A 453 -27.15 -8.58 14.97
C GLN A 453 -28.61 -8.74 14.51
N ALA A 454 -28.85 -9.35 13.34
CA ALA A 454 -30.21 -9.65 12.86
C ALA A 454 -30.97 -10.58 13.83
N LEU A 455 -30.32 -11.64 14.34
CA LEU A 455 -30.93 -12.59 15.28
C LEU A 455 -31.32 -11.92 16.61
N TYR A 456 -30.39 -11.24 17.28
CA TYR A 456 -30.67 -10.61 18.58
C TYR A 456 -31.63 -9.41 18.49
N GLU A 457 -31.73 -8.74 17.33
CA GLU A 457 -32.66 -7.63 17.09
C GLU A 457 -34.03 -8.11 16.55
N SER A 458 -34.30 -9.41 16.39
CA SER A 458 -35.57 -9.91 15.83
C SER A 458 -36.08 -11.25 16.40
N MET A 459 -35.25 -12.00 17.12
CA MET A 459 -35.59 -13.27 17.78
C MET A 459 -34.99 -13.33 19.18
N VAL A 460 -35.43 -14.32 19.97
CA VAL A 460 -34.91 -14.61 21.30
C VAL A 460 -34.06 -15.88 21.24
N ARG A 461 -32.77 -15.78 21.62
CA ARG A 461 -31.87 -16.93 21.74
C ARG A 461 -32.27 -17.76 22.96
N ILE A 462 -32.47 -19.05 22.77
CA ILE A 462 -32.83 -20.01 23.84
C ILE A 462 -31.73 -21.03 24.11
N ASP A 463 -30.76 -21.21 23.21
CA ASP A 463 -29.65 -22.15 23.36
C ASP A 463 -28.39 -21.69 22.58
N VAL A 464 -27.33 -22.51 22.56
CA VAL A 464 -26.07 -22.26 21.83
C VAL A 464 -26.31 -21.79 20.39
N ASP A 465 -27.26 -22.41 19.68
CA ASP A 465 -27.54 -22.18 18.26
C ASP A 465 -29.04 -21.99 17.96
N GLN A 466 -29.91 -22.00 18.97
CA GLN A 466 -31.37 -21.98 18.76
C GLN A 466 -31.98 -20.62 19.11
N PHE A 467 -32.81 -20.11 18.20
CA PHE A 467 -33.55 -18.85 18.34
C PHE A 467 -35.03 -19.07 18.02
N VAL A 468 -35.91 -18.40 18.76
CA VAL A 468 -37.37 -18.44 18.58
C VAL A 468 -37.96 -17.04 18.39
N ALA A 469 -39.10 -16.95 17.73
CA ALA A 469 -39.80 -15.69 17.55
C ALA A 469 -40.25 -15.13 18.91
N PRO A 470 -40.31 -13.79 19.10
CA PRO A 470 -40.67 -13.18 20.38
C PRO A 470 -42.00 -13.67 20.97
N GLY A 471 -42.96 -14.10 20.16
CA GLY A 471 -44.24 -14.66 20.62
C GLY A 471 -44.15 -15.99 21.39
N TYR A 472 -42.99 -16.66 21.39
CA TYR A 472 -42.75 -17.90 22.16
C TYR A 472 -42.11 -17.63 23.54
N VAL A 473 -41.92 -16.36 23.91
CA VAL A 473 -41.30 -15.96 25.18
C VAL A 473 -42.04 -14.78 25.79
N GLU A 474 -42.64 -14.97 26.96
CA GLU A 474 -43.35 -13.91 27.70
C GLU A 474 -42.49 -13.45 28.88
N PHE A 475 -41.77 -12.34 28.72
CA PHE A 475 -40.91 -11.80 29.78
C PHE A 475 -41.68 -10.86 30.74
N PRO A 476 -41.92 -11.22 32.01
CA PRO A 476 -42.36 -10.27 33.04
C PRO A 476 -41.19 -9.36 33.47
N ILE A 477 -40.94 -8.32 32.67
CA ILE A 477 -39.77 -7.43 32.74
C ILE A 477 -39.51 -6.90 34.16
N GLU A 478 -40.53 -6.38 34.83
CA GLU A 478 -40.43 -5.80 36.18
C GLU A 478 -40.04 -6.81 37.27
N GLU A 479 -40.33 -8.09 37.07
CA GLU A 479 -39.94 -9.16 38.00
C GLU A 479 -38.51 -9.62 37.72
N ILE A 480 -38.15 -9.81 36.45
CA ILE A 480 -36.79 -10.20 36.05
C ILE A 480 -35.77 -9.12 36.44
N ASP A 481 -36.06 -7.84 36.17
CA ASP A 481 -35.19 -6.72 36.58
C ASP A 481 -35.07 -6.61 38.11
N ARG A 482 -36.07 -7.06 38.88
CA ARG A 482 -36.01 -7.13 40.35
C ARG A 482 -35.10 -8.28 40.82
N VAL A 483 -35.18 -9.44 40.17
CA VAL A 483 -34.29 -10.58 40.45
C VAL A 483 -32.83 -10.20 40.14
N LEU A 484 -32.57 -9.60 38.98
CA LEU A 484 -31.24 -9.09 38.61
C LEU A 484 -30.72 -8.05 39.61
N SER A 485 -31.57 -7.15 40.10
CA SER A 485 -31.21 -6.17 41.13
C SER A 485 -30.88 -6.77 42.51
N GLY A 486 -31.22 -8.03 42.76
CA GLY A 486 -30.78 -8.78 43.95
C GLY A 486 -29.48 -9.57 43.73
N LEU A 487 -29.07 -9.76 42.49
CA LEU A 487 -27.87 -10.52 42.09
C LEU A 487 -26.69 -9.61 41.72
N ILE A 488 -26.97 -8.44 41.14
CA ILE A 488 -25.97 -7.47 40.66
C ILE A 488 -25.87 -6.34 41.69
N THR A 489 -24.85 -6.40 42.56
CA THR A 489 -24.64 -5.41 43.64
C THR A 489 -23.72 -4.26 43.24
N ASP A 490 -22.79 -4.50 42.32
CA ASP A 490 -21.66 -3.62 42.02
C ASP A 490 -21.82 -2.89 40.66
N HIS A 491 -23.06 -2.52 40.32
CA HIS A 491 -23.52 -1.97 39.04
C HIS A 491 -23.34 -2.86 37.79
N PHE A 492 -22.41 -3.81 37.80
CA PHE A 492 -22.22 -4.78 36.74
C PHE A 492 -21.65 -6.10 37.27
N CYS A 493 -21.84 -7.17 36.50
CA CYS A 493 -21.27 -8.49 36.75
C CYS A 493 -20.89 -9.17 35.42
N ALA A 494 -20.03 -10.19 35.45
CA ALA A 494 -19.95 -11.10 34.31
C ALA A 494 -21.22 -11.94 34.24
N ILE A 495 -21.73 -12.22 33.03
CA ILE A 495 -22.99 -12.96 32.87
C ILE A 495 -22.95 -14.37 33.52
N LYS A 496 -21.76 -14.99 33.60
CA LYS A 496 -21.55 -16.30 34.25
C LYS A 496 -21.62 -16.28 35.77
N GLU A 497 -21.59 -15.12 36.41
CA GLU A 497 -21.72 -15.01 37.86
C GLU A 497 -23.16 -15.33 38.30
N ILE A 498 -24.13 -15.24 37.38
CA ILE A 498 -25.53 -15.67 37.58
C ILE A 498 -25.61 -17.19 37.41
N THR A 499 -25.19 -17.90 38.46
CA THR A 499 -25.09 -19.37 38.49
C THR A 499 -26.43 -20.10 38.76
N SER A 500 -27.48 -19.38 39.15
CA SER A 500 -28.79 -19.96 39.46
C SER A 500 -29.93 -19.14 38.88
N PHE A 501 -30.85 -19.83 38.18
CA PHE A 501 -32.05 -19.25 37.60
C PHE A 501 -33.32 -19.56 38.41
N ALA A 502 -33.20 -20.17 39.58
CA ALA A 502 -34.36 -20.63 40.38
C ALA A 502 -35.29 -19.51 40.88
N LEU A 503 -34.81 -18.26 40.91
CA LEU A 503 -35.60 -17.08 41.28
C LEU A 503 -36.23 -16.38 40.07
N PHE A 504 -35.88 -16.77 38.84
CA PHE A 504 -36.42 -16.14 37.64
C PHE A 504 -37.86 -16.64 37.38
N PRO A 505 -38.79 -15.74 37.02
CA PRO A 505 -40.17 -16.09 36.75
C PRO A 505 -40.31 -16.91 35.47
N MET A 506 -41.38 -17.70 35.36
CA MET A 506 -41.67 -18.47 34.15
C MET A 506 -41.95 -17.54 32.96
N CYS A 507 -41.30 -17.82 31.82
CA CYS A 507 -41.43 -17.01 30.60
C CYS A 507 -41.74 -17.83 29.33
N GLY A 508 -42.20 -19.08 29.50
CA GLY A 508 -42.43 -20.02 28.40
C GLY A 508 -41.20 -20.82 27.96
N GLN A 509 -39.98 -20.36 28.30
CA GLN A 509 -38.71 -21.04 28.03
C GLN A 509 -37.93 -21.33 29.31
N SER A 510 -37.06 -22.35 29.27
CA SER A 510 -36.17 -22.68 30.38
C SER A 510 -35.04 -21.65 30.48
N TRP A 511 -34.92 -20.99 31.63
CA TRP A 511 -33.87 -20.01 31.86
C TRP A 511 -32.47 -20.62 31.82
N ASN A 512 -31.60 -19.96 31.04
CA ASN A 512 -30.18 -20.20 30.94
C ASN A 512 -29.48 -18.90 30.52
N HIS A 513 -28.15 -18.94 30.40
CA HIS A 513 -27.36 -17.76 30.04
C HIS A 513 -27.71 -17.18 28.65
N TYR A 514 -28.09 -17.99 27.65
CA TYR A 514 -28.46 -17.51 26.32
C TYR A 514 -29.79 -16.76 26.31
N LEU A 515 -30.76 -17.24 27.09
CA LEU A 515 -32.03 -16.54 27.29
C LEU A 515 -31.82 -15.22 28.04
N LEU A 516 -30.94 -15.23 29.05
CA LEU A 516 -30.54 -14.02 29.78
C LEU A 516 -29.78 -13.02 28.91
N GLU A 517 -28.90 -13.46 28.00
CA GLU A 517 -28.27 -12.58 27.00
C GLU A 517 -29.34 -11.85 26.19
N SER A 518 -30.32 -12.59 25.65
CA SER A 518 -31.40 -12.01 24.83
C SER A 518 -32.23 -11.01 25.63
N TYR A 519 -32.59 -11.36 26.87
CA TYR A 519 -33.32 -10.47 27.77
C TYR A 519 -32.57 -9.17 28.05
N CYS A 520 -31.29 -9.26 28.45
CA CYS A 520 -30.45 -8.10 28.74
C CYS A 520 -30.04 -7.31 27.49
N TYR A 521 -30.10 -7.90 26.30
CA TYR A 521 -29.80 -7.20 25.05
C TYR A 521 -30.93 -6.26 24.63
N LEU A 522 -32.19 -6.71 24.67
CA LEU A 522 -33.34 -5.99 24.07
C LEU A 522 -34.48 -5.64 25.05
N TYR A 523 -34.74 -6.47 26.07
CA TYR A 523 -36.00 -6.43 26.83
C TYR A 523 -35.90 -5.76 28.21
N SER A 524 -34.78 -5.93 28.92
CA SER A 524 -34.58 -5.35 30.26
C SER A 524 -34.72 -3.82 30.22
N LYS A 525 -35.35 -3.23 31.25
CA LYS A 525 -35.45 -1.77 31.40
C LYS A 525 -34.23 -1.22 32.12
N ARG A 526 -33.73 -1.93 33.14
CA ARG A 526 -32.60 -1.51 33.99
C ARG A 526 -31.21 -1.95 33.53
N TYR A 527 -31.10 -3.12 32.91
CA TYR A 527 -29.81 -3.75 32.58
C TYR A 527 -29.56 -3.80 31.07
N SER A 528 -28.29 -3.79 30.68
CA SER A 528 -27.84 -3.98 29.29
C SER A 528 -26.75 -5.05 29.20
N LEU A 529 -26.74 -5.79 28.09
CA LEU A 529 -25.67 -6.72 27.74
C LEU A 529 -24.54 -5.97 27.00
N CYS A 530 -23.32 -6.04 27.52
CA CYS A 530 -22.13 -5.43 26.93
C CYS A 530 -21.11 -6.48 26.46
N LEU A 531 -20.69 -6.40 25.20
CA LEU A 531 -19.85 -7.38 24.51
C LEU A 531 -18.84 -6.71 23.57
N ILE A 532 -17.67 -7.33 23.35
CA ILE A 532 -16.80 -6.99 22.19
C ILE A 532 -17.40 -7.56 20.90
N ASN A 533 -17.83 -8.82 20.96
CA ASN A 533 -18.46 -9.57 19.87
C ASN A 533 -19.42 -10.61 20.47
N PHE A 534 -20.49 -10.91 19.73
CA PHE A 534 -21.35 -12.06 20.01
C PHE A 534 -20.55 -13.37 20.03
N ASN A 535 -20.91 -14.27 20.95
CA ASN A 535 -20.17 -15.51 21.18
C ASN A 535 -21.08 -16.66 21.65
N ASP A 536 -20.47 -17.82 21.67
CA ASP A 536 -20.98 -19.16 22.01
C ASP A 536 -20.51 -19.65 23.39
N LYS A 537 -19.88 -18.76 24.18
CA LYS A 537 -19.25 -19.12 25.46
C LYS A 537 -19.95 -18.53 26.67
N ASN A 538 -21.07 -17.84 26.49
CA ASN A 538 -21.72 -16.98 27.48
C ASN A 538 -20.71 -16.05 28.17
N ALA A 539 -19.92 -15.32 27.37
CA ALA A 539 -18.94 -14.38 27.89
C ALA A 539 -19.37 -12.93 27.58
N GLY A 540 -19.44 -12.10 28.59
CA GLY A 540 -19.95 -10.73 28.51
C GLY A 540 -20.27 -10.14 29.88
N ILE A 541 -20.60 -8.86 29.88
CA ILE A 541 -20.97 -8.11 31.08
C ILE A 541 -22.46 -7.79 31.02
N ILE A 542 -23.16 -7.95 32.14
CA ILE A 542 -24.46 -7.31 32.36
C ILE A 542 -24.22 -6.09 33.24
N SER A 543 -24.64 -4.91 32.79
CA SER A 543 -24.45 -3.64 33.50
C SER A 543 -25.77 -2.89 33.66
N GLU A 544 -25.92 -2.13 34.75
CA GLU A 544 -26.95 -1.12 34.88
C GLU A 544 -26.78 -0.04 33.80
N LYS A 545 -27.89 0.36 33.15
CA LYS A 545 -27.86 1.29 32.00
C LYS A 545 -27.43 2.70 32.37
N ASP A 546 -27.62 3.10 33.62
CA ASP A 546 -27.24 4.40 34.18
C ASP A 546 -25.82 4.43 34.77
N PHE A 547 -25.11 3.30 34.81
CA PHE A 547 -23.72 3.25 35.30
C PHE A 547 -22.74 4.07 34.44
N GLY A 548 -23.06 4.28 33.15
CA GLY A 548 -22.35 5.21 32.27
C GLY A 548 -20.90 4.83 31.94
N LYS A 549 -20.47 3.59 32.22
CA LYS A 549 -19.12 3.08 31.93
C LYS A 549 -19.05 2.34 30.61
N SER A 550 -17.96 2.55 29.88
CA SER A 550 -17.64 1.75 28.71
C SER A 550 -17.27 0.31 29.10
N TYR A 551 -17.40 -0.62 28.16
CA TYR A 551 -17.02 -2.02 28.37
C TYR A 551 -15.54 -2.17 28.78
N ILE A 552 -14.63 -1.36 28.22
CA ILE A 552 -13.21 -1.35 28.58
C ILE A 552 -12.98 -0.87 30.02
N GLU A 553 -13.69 0.18 30.46
CA GLU A 553 -13.65 0.63 31.86
C GLU A 553 -14.17 -0.45 32.82
N MET A 554 -15.25 -1.15 32.47
CA MET A 554 -15.79 -2.23 33.31
C MET A 554 -14.81 -3.41 33.44
N LEU A 555 -14.15 -3.81 32.35
CA LEU A 555 -13.06 -4.80 32.42
C LEU A 555 -11.90 -4.32 33.31
N ALA A 556 -11.54 -3.04 33.23
CA ALA A 556 -10.47 -2.46 34.04
C ALA A 556 -10.85 -2.39 35.54
N ILE A 557 -12.10 -2.06 35.87
CA ILE A 557 -12.62 -2.08 37.24
C ILE A 557 -12.61 -3.51 37.80
N ALA A 558 -13.08 -4.50 37.03
CA ALA A 558 -13.05 -5.92 37.43
C ALA A 558 -11.61 -6.40 37.67
N ALA A 559 -10.67 -6.08 36.77
CA ALA A 559 -9.26 -6.43 36.92
C ALA A 559 -8.59 -5.73 38.12
N ALA A 560 -8.91 -4.45 38.36
CA ALA A 560 -8.37 -3.66 39.47
C ALA A 560 -8.72 -4.27 40.84
N LYS A 561 -9.93 -4.81 41.01
CA LYS A 561 -10.41 -5.49 42.23
C LYS A 561 -9.69 -6.82 42.57
N THR A 562 -8.89 -7.37 41.67
CA THR A 562 -8.16 -8.63 41.91
C THR A 562 -6.83 -8.41 42.65
N ASP A 563 -6.29 -9.45 43.30
CA ASP A 563 -4.91 -9.45 43.81
C ASP A 563 -3.86 -9.79 42.73
N LEU A 564 -4.28 -10.05 41.49
CA LEU A 564 -3.42 -10.54 40.42
C LEU A 564 -2.50 -9.44 39.88
N GLU A 565 -1.33 -9.84 39.35
CA GLU A 565 -0.42 -8.92 38.67
C GLU A 565 -1.11 -8.32 37.44
N LEU A 566 -1.08 -7.00 37.30
CA LEU A 566 -1.76 -6.27 36.22
C LEU A 566 -0.95 -6.29 34.91
N THR A 567 -0.59 -7.48 34.43
CA THR A 567 -0.05 -7.69 33.08
C THR A 567 -1.17 -8.04 32.09
N PRO A 568 -1.05 -7.65 30.80
CA PRO A 568 -2.05 -8.00 29.78
C PRO A 568 -2.38 -9.50 29.73
N GLU A 569 -1.38 -10.36 29.92
CA GLU A 569 -1.50 -11.82 29.94
C GLU A 569 -2.36 -12.31 31.11
N THR A 570 -2.04 -11.86 32.33
CA THR A 570 -2.72 -12.29 33.56
C THR A 570 -4.15 -11.75 33.61
N ILE A 571 -4.35 -10.49 33.24
CA ILE A 571 -5.67 -9.86 33.12
C ILE A 571 -6.50 -10.59 32.05
N GLY A 572 -5.93 -10.84 30.87
CA GLY A 572 -6.62 -11.56 29.80
C GLY A 572 -7.04 -12.97 30.21
N ALA A 573 -6.20 -13.70 30.94
CA ALA A 573 -6.53 -15.00 31.51
C ALA A 573 -7.68 -14.90 32.54
N TYR A 574 -7.60 -13.95 33.48
CA TYR A 574 -8.63 -13.71 34.50
C TYR A 574 -10.00 -13.37 33.89
N LEU A 575 -10.05 -12.40 32.96
CA LEU A 575 -11.29 -11.96 32.32
C LEU A 575 -11.92 -13.08 31.47
N PHE A 576 -11.11 -13.95 30.88
CA PHE A 576 -11.60 -15.13 30.16
C PHE A 576 -12.17 -16.20 31.10
N GLN A 577 -11.46 -16.53 32.18
CA GLN A 577 -11.87 -17.56 33.14
C GLN A 577 -13.16 -17.20 33.86
N ASN A 578 -13.33 -15.93 34.25
CA ASN A 578 -14.51 -15.44 34.97
C ASN A 578 -15.67 -15.03 34.04
N GLY A 579 -15.54 -15.24 32.72
CA GLY A 579 -16.63 -15.01 31.77
C GLY A 579 -16.86 -13.56 31.37
N TYR A 580 -15.98 -12.62 31.74
CA TYR A 580 -16.04 -11.24 31.25
C TYR A 580 -15.77 -11.16 29.74
N ALA A 581 -14.85 -11.96 29.21
CA ALA A 581 -14.43 -11.92 27.80
C ALA A 581 -14.36 -13.30 27.13
N ALA A 582 -14.72 -13.40 25.85
CA ALA A 582 -14.78 -14.68 25.11
C ALA A 582 -13.40 -15.24 24.67
N LYS A 583 -12.34 -14.44 24.81
CA LYS A 583 -10.94 -14.77 24.48
C LYS A 583 -10.01 -14.17 25.54
N SER A 584 -8.94 -14.87 25.88
CA SER A 584 -7.89 -14.38 26.78
C SER A 584 -6.88 -13.44 26.12
N LYS A 585 -6.96 -13.24 24.79
CA LYS A 585 -6.14 -12.29 24.02
C LYS A 585 -7.04 -11.49 23.09
N PHE A 586 -7.01 -10.17 23.22
CA PHE A 586 -7.69 -9.20 22.36
C PHE A 586 -6.94 -7.86 22.39
N GLY A 587 -7.13 -7.02 21.36
CA GLY A 587 -6.26 -5.86 21.08
C GLY A 587 -6.29 -4.74 22.14
N GLN A 588 -7.35 -4.66 22.95
CA GLN A 588 -7.53 -3.65 23.98
C GLN A 588 -6.93 -4.04 25.36
N LEU A 589 -6.23 -5.18 25.48
CA LEU A 589 -5.72 -5.64 26.77
C LEU A 589 -4.66 -4.69 27.39
N ASP A 590 -3.83 -4.03 26.58
CA ASP A 590 -2.86 -3.06 27.07
C ASP A 590 -3.54 -1.82 27.68
N GLU A 591 -4.65 -1.38 27.08
CA GLU A 591 -5.49 -0.28 27.56
C GLU A 591 -6.19 -0.66 28.89
N VAL A 592 -6.81 -1.84 28.95
CA VAL A 592 -7.41 -2.39 30.19
C VAL A 592 -6.35 -2.49 31.30
N ALA A 593 -5.15 -2.98 30.99
CA ALA A 593 -4.06 -3.12 31.95
C ALA A 593 -3.53 -1.77 32.47
N ALA A 594 -3.40 -0.78 31.60
CA ALA A 594 -3.01 0.57 31.98
C ALA A 594 -4.08 1.23 32.87
N MET A 595 -5.35 1.13 32.50
CA MET A 595 -6.46 1.69 33.26
C MET A 595 -6.64 1.02 34.63
N ALA A 596 -6.56 -0.32 34.70
CA ALA A 596 -6.63 -1.06 35.95
C ALA A 596 -5.49 -0.70 36.93
N LYS A 597 -4.28 -0.38 36.42
CA LYS A 597 -3.15 0.10 37.24
C LYS A 597 -3.35 1.48 37.82
N THR A 598 -4.13 2.33 37.16
CA THR A 598 -4.54 3.63 37.71
C THR A 598 -5.60 3.41 38.78
N LEU A 599 -6.68 2.69 38.44
CA LEU A 599 -7.78 2.40 39.37
C LEU A 599 -7.31 1.73 40.67
N ARG A 600 -6.38 0.76 40.63
CA ARG A 600 -5.84 0.11 41.84
C ARG A 600 -4.91 1.01 42.68
N LYS A 601 -4.57 2.23 42.24
CA LYS A 601 -3.89 3.22 43.09
C LYS A 601 -4.86 4.17 43.79
N ASP A 602 -6.09 4.23 43.30
CA ASP A 602 -7.17 5.09 43.80
C ASP A 602 -8.17 4.31 44.69
N LEU A 603 -7.96 2.99 44.82
CA LEU A 603 -8.64 2.05 45.73
C LEU A 603 -7.78 1.76 46.96
#